data_AF-A0A965XY81-F1
#
_entry.id   AF-A0A965XY81-F1
#
_cell.length_a   1.000
_cell.length_b   1.000
_cell.length_c   1.000
_cell.angle_alpha   90.00
_cell.angle_beta   90.00
_cell.angle_gamma   90.00
#
_symmetry.space_group_name_H-M   'P 1'
#
loop_
_entity.id
_entity.type
_entity.pdbx_description
1 polymer ?
#
loop_
_entity_poly.entity_id
_entity_poly.type
_entity_poly.pdbx_seq_one_letter_code
_entity_poly.pdbx_strand_id
1 'polypeptide(L)' 'MLYAIVMLTKEIIQQVPKVELHDHLDGGLRINTIIDLAKKNNVQLPSEDPKELQAWFVRGCK' A
#
# COMPACT_ATOMS: atom_id res chain seq x y z
N MET A 1 -31.59 -15.98 -23.63
CA MET A 1 -31.69 -15.10 -22.45
C MET A 1 -30.32 -14.48 -22.27
N LEU A 2 -30.18 -13.20 -22.63
CA LEU A 2 -28.90 -12.49 -22.68
C LEU A 2 -28.17 -12.61 -21.33
N TYR A 3 -26.93 -13.11 -21.35
CA TYR A 3 -25.96 -12.83 -20.30
C TYR A 3 -25.73 -11.33 -20.30
N ALA A 4 -26.49 -10.59 -19.49
CA ALA A 4 -26.17 -9.22 -19.20
C ALA A 4 -24.75 -9.23 -18.61
N ILE A 5 -23.80 -8.66 -19.35
CA ILE A 5 -22.45 -8.40 -18.87
C ILE A 5 -22.63 -7.49 -17.65
N VAL A 6 -22.68 -8.08 -16.45
CA VAL A 6 -22.61 -7.31 -15.22
C VAL A 6 -21.23 -6.67 -15.24
N MET A 7 -21.18 -5.38 -15.56
CA MET A 7 -19.93 -4.64 -15.46
C MET A 7 -19.48 -4.71 -14.00
N LEU A 8 -18.34 -5.32 -13.78
CA LEU A 8 -17.70 -5.39 -12.48
C LEU A 8 -17.31 -3.96 -12.09
N THR A 9 -18.08 -3.35 -11.19
CA THR A 9 -17.77 -2.00 -10.71
C THR A 9 -16.78 -2.06 -9.54
N LYS A 10 -16.07 -0.96 -9.29
CA LYS A 10 -15.16 -0.84 -8.16
C LYS A 10 -15.88 -1.06 -6.83
N GLU A 11 -17.11 -0.59 -6.73
CA GLU A 11 -17.97 -0.74 -5.55
C GLU A 11 -18.25 -2.22 -5.27
N ILE A 12 -18.55 -3.01 -6.31
CA ILE A 12 -18.75 -4.46 -6.18
C ILE A 12 -17.45 -5.12 -5.72
N ILE A 13 -16.30 -4.79 -6.33
CA ILE A 13 -14.99 -5.34 -5.96
C ILE A 13 -14.63 -5.04 -4.49
N GLN A 14 -15.00 -3.85 -3.99
CA GLN A 14 -14.71 -3.47 -2.61
C GLN A 14 -15.58 -4.23 -1.59
N GLN A 15 -16.84 -4.52 -1.92
CA GLN A 15 -17.79 -5.15 -1.00
C GLN A 15 -17.62 -6.67 -0.85
N VAL A 16 -17.07 -7.38 -1.84
CA VAL A 16 -16.90 -8.84 -1.75
C VAL A 16 -15.85 -9.23 -0.71
N PRO A 17 -16.03 -10.35 0.01
CA PRO A 17 -14.98 -10.92 0.85
C PRO A 17 -13.79 -11.32 -0.02
N LYS A 18 -12.57 -10.98 0.42
CA LYS A 18 -11.32 -11.21 -0.30
C LYS A 18 -10.40 -12.11 0.53
N VAL A 19 -9.63 -12.94 -0.15
CA VAL A 19 -8.58 -13.77 0.43
C VAL A 19 -7.25 -13.35 -0.18
N GLU A 20 -6.27 -13.10 0.67
CA GLU A 20 -4.89 -12.79 0.29
C GLU A 20 -4.01 -13.94 0.79
N LEU A 21 -3.43 -14.68 -0.15
CA LEU A 21 -2.63 -15.87 0.17
C LEU A 21 -1.15 -15.55 0.36
N HIS A 22 -0.73 -14.38 -0.13
CA HIS A 22 0.66 -13.94 -0.09
C HIS A 22 0.69 -12.42 0.03
N ASP A 23 1.15 -11.94 1.18
CA ASP A 23 1.52 -10.55 1.39
C ASP A 23 2.79 -10.48 2.24
N HIS A 24 3.62 -9.48 1.96
CA HIS A 24 4.81 -9.18 2.74
C HIS A 24 4.48 -8.05 3.71
N LEU A 25 4.41 -8.37 5.00
CA LEU A 25 4.06 -7.40 6.05
C LEU A 25 4.95 -6.14 6.00
N ASP A 26 6.24 -6.32 5.72
CA ASP A 26 7.22 -5.25 5.58
C ASP A 26 7.06 -4.44 4.28
N GLY A 27 6.43 -5.02 3.25
CA GLY A 27 6.08 -4.34 2.00
C GLY A 27 4.82 -3.47 2.07
N GLY A 28 3.93 -3.71 3.05
CA GLY A 28 2.65 -3.00 3.22
C GLY A 28 2.66 -1.85 4.23
N LEU A 29 3.83 -1.44 4.74
CA LEU A 29 3.92 -0.45 5.81
C LEU A 29 3.50 0.96 5.34
N ARG A 30 2.79 1.68 6.22
CA ARG A 30 2.46 3.10 6.00
C ARG A 30 3.70 3.97 6.18
N ILE A 31 3.98 4.83 5.21
CA ILE A 31 5.14 5.75 5.22
C ILE A 31 5.17 6.63 6.49
N ASN A 32 4.03 7.20 6.89
CA ASN A 32 3.96 8.02 8.11
C ASN A 32 4.34 7.21 9.36
N THR A 33 3.92 5.94 9.44
CA THR A 33 4.29 5.06 10.55
C THR A 33 5.79 4.79 10.58
N ILE A 34 6.43 4.64 9.42
CA ILE A 34 7.89 4.49 9.33
C ILE A 34 8.58 5.75 9.86
N ILE A 35 8.13 6.93 9.46
CA ILE A 35 8.69 8.22 9.91
C ILE A 35 8.57 8.37 11.43
N ASP A 36 7.38 8.11 11.99
CA ASP A 36 7.14 8.21 13.43
C ASP A 36 8.02 7.24 14.23
N LEU A 37 8.14 6.00 13.76
CA LEU A 37 8.99 5.00 14.38
C LEU A 37 10.48 5.33 14.26
N ALA A 38 10.91 5.87 13.13
CA ALA A 38 12.30 6.28 12.95
C ALA A 38 12.67 7.40 13.92
N LYS A 39 11.79 8.41 14.07
CA LYS A 39 11.95 9.49 15.07
C LYS A 39 12.02 8.94 16.49
N LYS A 40 11.11 8.05 16.86
CA LYS A 40 11.08 7.43 18.20
C LYS A 40 12.35 6.64 18.53
N ASN A 41 12.94 5.98 17.53
CA ASN A 41 14.09 5.09 17.72
C ASN A 41 15.43 5.71 17.28
N ASN A 42 15.46 7.02 16.97
CA ASN A 42 16.65 7.72 16.47
C ASN A 42 17.29 7.07 15.24
N VAL A 43 16.47 6.59 14.30
CA VAL A 43 16.91 6.02 13.02
C VAL A 43 16.89 7.11 11.95
N GLN A 44 17.99 7.26 11.21
CA GLN A 44 18.06 8.20 10.09
C GLN A 44 17.34 7.64 8.87
N LEU A 45 16.52 8.49 8.25
CA LEU A 45 15.81 8.19 7.00
C LEU A 45 16.40 9.01 5.84
N PRO A 46 16.26 8.52 4.60
CA PRO A 46 16.68 9.26 3.41
C PRO A 46 15.84 10.52 3.14
N SER A 47 14.63 10.61 3.71
CA SER A 47 13.83 11.84 3.80
C SER A 47 12.83 11.75 4.95
N GLU A 48 12.44 12.90 5.51
CA GLU A 48 11.32 13.04 6.46
C GLU A 48 10.02 13.51 5.77
N ASP A 49 10.09 13.92 4.50
CA ASP A 49 8.89 14.22 3.72
C ASP A 49 8.21 12.91 3.29
N PRO A 50 6.92 12.69 3.62
CA PRO A 50 6.24 11.45 3.28
C PRO A 50 6.19 11.14 1.78
N LYS A 51 6.13 12.16 0.91
CA LYS A 51 6.06 11.92 -0.54
C LYS A 51 7.41 11.52 -1.09
N GLU A 52 8.48 12.21 -0.67
CA GLU A 52 9.85 11.86 -1.05
C GLU A 52 10.25 10.49 -0.55
N LEU A 53 9.91 10.16 0.70
CA LEU A 53 10.20 8.85 1.27
C LEU A 53 9.41 7.75 0.56
N GLN A 54 8.14 7.98 0.22
CA GLN A 54 7.36 7.05 -0.60
C GLN A 54 8.05 6.80 -1.96
N ALA A 55 8.45 7.87 -2.66
CA ALA A 55 9.16 7.76 -3.93
C ALA A 55 10.47 6.97 -3.78
N TRP A 56 11.19 7.18 -2.67
CA TRP A 56 12.41 6.44 -2.37
C TRP A 56 12.17 4.94 -2.19
N PHE A 57 11.11 4.53 -1.48
CA PHE A 57 10.76 3.11 -1.29
C PHE A 57 10.36 2.43 -2.60
N VAL A 58 9.56 3.08 -3.44
CA VAL A 58 9.00 2.45 -4.66
C VAL A 58 9.91 2.53 -5.88
N ARG A 59 11.03 3.25 -5.82
CA ARG A 59 11.95 3.41 -6.97
C ARG A 59 12.47 2.10 -7.57
N GLY A 60 12.49 1.03 -6.77
CA GLY A 60 12.92 -0.31 -7.19
C GLY A 60 11.81 -1.17 -7.79
N CYS A 61 10.56 -0.73 -7.71
CA CYS A 61 9.42 -1.42 -8.30
C CYS A 61 9.45 -1.19 -9.82
N LYS A 62 9.65 -2.27 -10.59
CA LYS A 62 9.51 -2.29 -12.05
C LYS A 62 8.12 -2.76 -12.44
#